data_AF-A0A0D3G0T8-F1
#
_entry.id   AF-A0A0D3G0T8-F1
#
_cell.length_a   1.000
_cell.length_b   1.000
_cell.length_c   1.000
_cell.angle_alpha   90.00
_cell.angle_beta   90.00
_cell.angle_gamma   90.00
#
_symmetry.space_group_name_H-M   'P 1'
#
loop_
_entity.id
_entity.type
_entity.pdbx_description
1 polymer ?
#
loop_
_entity_poly.entity_id
_entity_poly.type
_entity_poly.pdbx_seq_one_letter_code
_entity_poly.pdbx_strand_id
1 'polypeptide(L)'
;MTTRSQIQPLPFRRTRMDAALAASSCQAVTDAIRDIYAQDMEKLNFEQLYRRVYEVVLNKHGELMYSEVATALTAEVEGLRTSLVAVADGGGGGGAFLRELLSKWRRHTEAVAAVRDMVMYMERTFVVTYRKVSVQELGVKLWRDGVVCSGDVMPRLVEAVRRERAAAAEPGELMAGVAEMLTKLGDKVLSQVMTRRLSTTIVAPVWRSLYQSISRGHFNL
;
A
#
# COMPACT_ATOMS: atom_id res chain seq x y z
N MET A 1 -48.17 28.70 -34.85
CA MET A 1 -46.75 28.36 -35.08
C MET A 1 -45.97 28.78 -33.85
N THR A 2 -45.60 27.83 -33.00
CA THR A 2 -44.99 28.10 -31.69
C THR A 2 -43.48 28.15 -31.85
N THR A 3 -42.89 29.34 -31.78
CA THR A 3 -41.45 29.56 -31.92
C THR A 3 -40.72 28.94 -30.73
N ARG A 4 -39.99 27.84 -30.98
CA ARG A 4 -39.22 27.13 -29.96
C ARG A 4 -37.94 27.93 -29.71
N SER A 5 -37.88 28.67 -28.60
CA SER A 5 -36.67 29.40 -28.21
C SER A 5 -35.50 28.44 -28.00
N GLN A 6 -34.48 28.52 -28.86
CA GLN A 6 -33.22 27.80 -28.65
C GLN A 6 -32.50 28.39 -27.45
N ILE A 7 -32.20 27.56 -26.45
CA ILE A 7 -31.33 27.92 -25.33
C ILE A 7 -29.92 28.10 -25.91
N GLN A 8 -29.43 29.33 -25.98
CA GLN A 8 -28.01 29.59 -26.25
C GLN A 8 -27.22 29.27 -24.96
N PRO A 9 -26.29 28.31 -24.98
CA PRO A 9 -25.45 28.05 -23.82
C PRO A 9 -24.57 29.27 -23.55
N LEU A 10 -24.63 29.80 -22.33
CA LEU A 10 -23.71 30.82 -21.87
C LEU A 10 -22.26 30.33 -22.06
N PRO A 11 -21.31 31.19 -22.47
CA PRO A 11 -19.93 30.78 -22.63
C PRO A 11 -19.39 30.27 -21.29
N PHE A 12 -19.13 28.97 -21.21
CA PHE A 12 -18.52 28.34 -20.05
C PHE A 12 -17.07 28.83 -19.93
N ARG A 13 -16.84 29.82 -19.09
CA ARG A 13 -15.50 30.37 -18.84
C ARG A 13 -14.77 29.42 -17.89
N ARG A 14 -14.00 28.50 -18.46
CA ARG A 14 -13.15 27.59 -17.70
C ARG A 14 -11.98 28.39 -17.14
N THR A 15 -12.04 28.81 -15.88
CA THR A 15 -10.88 29.40 -15.22
C THR A 15 -9.83 28.30 -15.09
N ARG A 16 -8.70 28.48 -15.79
CA ARG A 16 -7.57 27.56 -15.71
C ARG A 16 -7.00 27.67 -14.30
N MET A 17 -6.84 26.54 -13.63
CA MET A 17 -6.17 26.50 -12.33
C MET A 17 -4.74 27.08 -12.47
N ASP A 18 -4.36 27.97 -11.57
CA ASP A 18 -2.99 28.45 -11.49
C ASP A 18 -2.09 27.41 -10.80
N ALA A 19 -0.78 27.54 -11.01
CA ALA A 19 0.19 26.58 -10.46
C ALA A 19 0.24 26.60 -8.92
N ALA A 20 -0.06 27.74 -8.29
CA ALA A 20 0.00 27.90 -6.83
C ALA A 20 -1.14 27.15 -6.14
N LEU A 21 -2.35 27.24 -6.66
CA LEU A 21 -3.51 26.51 -6.19
C LEU A 21 -3.33 25.00 -6.41
N ALA A 22 -2.71 24.59 -7.53
CA ALA A 22 -2.40 23.20 -7.79
C ALA A 22 -1.44 22.64 -6.74
N ALA A 23 -0.36 23.37 -6.45
CA ALA A 23 0.60 23.01 -5.41
C ALA A 23 -0.05 22.94 -4.02
N SER A 24 -0.86 23.94 -3.65
CA SER A 24 -1.59 23.93 -2.37
C SER A 24 -2.57 22.76 -2.24
N SER A 25 -3.23 22.38 -3.34
CA SER A 25 -4.12 21.22 -3.38
C SER A 25 -3.34 19.91 -3.21
N CYS A 26 -2.18 19.78 -3.85
CA CYS A 26 -1.30 18.63 -3.66
C CYS A 26 -0.80 18.55 -2.22
N GLN A 27 -0.38 19.66 -1.63
CA GLN A 27 0.08 19.71 -0.24
C GLN A 27 -1.00 19.20 0.72
N ALA A 28 -2.25 19.63 0.56
CA ALA A 28 -3.35 19.17 1.40
C ALA A 28 -3.64 17.67 1.25
N VAL A 29 -3.45 17.11 0.05
CA VAL A 29 -3.56 15.66 -0.18
C VAL A 29 -2.41 14.92 0.48
N THR A 30 -1.19 15.43 0.38
CA THR A 30 0.00 14.89 1.06
C THR A 30 -0.17 14.90 2.58
N ASP A 31 -0.67 15.98 3.15
CA ASP A 31 -0.94 16.08 4.60
C ASP A 31 -2.05 15.10 5.01
N ALA A 32 -3.10 14.95 4.21
CA ALA A 32 -4.14 13.96 4.46
C ALA A 32 -3.60 12.51 4.40
N ILE A 33 -2.65 12.20 3.51
CA ILE A 33 -2.00 10.87 3.49
C ILE A 33 -1.30 10.62 4.83
N ARG A 34 -0.57 11.61 5.37
CA ARG A 34 0.06 11.49 6.68
C ARG A 34 -0.97 11.23 7.79
N ASP A 35 -2.07 11.97 7.80
CA ASP A 35 -3.14 11.79 8.79
C ASP A 35 -3.82 10.41 8.68
N ILE A 36 -3.99 9.89 7.45
CA ILE A 36 -4.49 8.53 7.21
C ILE A 36 -3.55 7.49 7.86
N TYR A 37 -2.23 7.62 7.68
CA TYR A 37 -1.25 6.70 8.30
C TYR A 37 -1.14 6.87 9.82
N ALA A 38 -1.40 8.08 10.33
CA ALA A 38 -1.53 8.36 11.76
C ALA A 38 -2.83 7.80 12.36
N GLN A 39 -3.74 7.27 11.53
CA GLN A 39 -5.09 6.78 11.90
C GLN A 39 -6.00 7.90 12.44
N ASP A 40 -5.73 9.15 12.08
CA ASP A 40 -6.45 10.36 12.50
C ASP A 40 -7.55 10.75 11.48
N MET A 41 -8.25 9.75 10.93
CA MET A 41 -9.15 9.96 9.78
C MET A 41 -10.39 10.79 10.09
N GLU A 42 -10.80 10.90 11.37
CA GLU A 42 -11.97 11.69 11.79
C GLU A 42 -11.85 13.18 11.45
N LYS A 43 -10.62 13.68 11.29
CA LYS A 43 -10.32 15.08 10.93
C LYS A 43 -10.43 15.33 9.42
N LEU A 44 -10.52 14.29 8.61
CA LEU A 44 -10.44 14.38 7.16
C LEU A 44 -11.80 14.59 6.52
N ASN A 45 -11.89 15.61 5.68
CA ASN A 45 -13.04 15.78 4.80
C ASN A 45 -12.74 15.15 3.43
N PHE A 46 -13.09 13.86 3.28
CA PHE A 46 -12.86 13.10 2.06
C PHE A 46 -13.54 13.71 0.82
N GLU A 47 -14.70 14.35 0.96
CA GLU A 47 -15.37 15.01 -0.16
C GLU A 47 -14.55 16.21 -0.67
N GLN A 48 -14.05 17.04 0.26
CA GLN A 48 -13.20 18.18 -0.09
C GLN A 48 -11.87 17.73 -0.70
N LEU A 49 -11.24 16.70 -0.13
CA LEU A 49 -10.00 16.13 -0.65
C LEU A 49 -10.18 15.55 -2.06
N TYR A 50 -11.25 14.77 -2.27
CA TYR A 50 -11.61 14.24 -3.58
C TYR A 50 -11.84 15.37 -4.60
N ARG A 51 -12.56 16.43 -4.21
CA ARG A 51 -12.81 17.59 -5.09
C ARG A 51 -11.52 18.29 -5.50
N ARG A 52 -10.57 18.47 -4.57
CA ARG A 52 -9.25 19.04 -4.87
C ARG A 52 -8.49 18.18 -5.89
N VAL A 53 -8.45 16.86 -5.68
CA VAL A 53 -7.79 15.94 -6.62
C VAL A 53 -8.44 16.01 -8.01
N TYR A 54 -9.79 15.99 -8.05
CA TYR A 54 -10.54 16.14 -9.28
C TYR A 54 -10.19 17.43 -10.03
N GLU A 55 -10.17 18.58 -9.34
CA GLU A 55 -9.85 19.88 -9.94
C GLU A 55 -8.42 19.93 -10.50
N VAL A 56 -7.44 19.38 -9.77
CA VAL A 56 -6.04 19.33 -10.21
C VAL A 56 -5.89 18.48 -11.48
N VAL A 57 -6.48 17.29 -11.51
CA VAL A 57 -6.42 16.39 -12.66
C VAL A 57 -7.16 16.98 -13.87
N LEU A 58 -8.34 17.58 -13.65
CA LEU A 58 -9.14 18.22 -14.69
C LEU A 58 -8.37 19.35 -15.38
N ASN A 59 -7.56 20.10 -14.62
CA ASN A 59 -6.71 21.18 -15.10
C ASN A 59 -5.36 20.71 -15.66
N LYS A 60 -5.22 19.41 -15.97
CA LYS A 60 -4.02 18.81 -16.60
C LYS A 60 -2.77 18.76 -15.71
N HIS A 61 -2.94 18.84 -14.39
CA HIS A 61 -1.86 18.70 -13.41
C HIS A 61 -1.83 17.29 -12.78
N GLY A 62 -2.30 16.26 -13.49
CA GLY A 62 -2.36 14.90 -12.98
C GLY A 62 -0.99 14.27 -12.68
N GLU A 63 0.06 14.61 -13.46
CA GLU A 63 1.42 14.11 -13.21
C GLU A 63 1.96 14.62 -11.87
N LEU A 64 1.74 15.91 -11.58
CA LEU A 64 2.12 16.52 -10.31
C LEU A 64 1.42 15.80 -9.15
N MET A 65 0.09 15.68 -9.20
CA MET A 65 -0.68 15.00 -8.16
C MET A 65 -0.23 13.55 -7.95
N TYR A 66 -0.01 12.79 -9.03
CA TYR A 66 0.46 11.41 -8.94
C TYR A 66 1.84 11.31 -8.28
N SER A 67 2.77 12.19 -8.67
CA SER A 67 4.12 12.23 -8.11
C SER A 67 4.12 12.58 -6.62
N GLU A 68 3.30 13.54 -6.20
CA GLU A 68 3.16 13.95 -4.80
C GLU A 68 2.56 12.81 -3.95
N VAL A 69 1.51 12.15 -4.44
CA VAL A 69 0.92 10.97 -3.77
C VAL A 69 1.95 9.84 -3.63
N ALA A 70 2.70 9.54 -4.70
CA ALA A 70 3.73 8.51 -4.67
C ALA A 70 4.86 8.83 -3.68
N THR A 71 5.27 10.09 -3.64
CA THR A 71 6.30 10.58 -2.71
C THR A 71 5.82 10.49 -1.26
N ALA A 72 4.59 10.92 -0.99
CA ALA A 72 3.97 10.83 0.33
C ALA A 72 3.87 9.37 0.82
N LEU A 73 3.37 8.46 -0.01
CA LEU A 73 3.30 7.03 0.32
C LEU A 73 4.68 6.43 0.59
N THR A 74 5.70 6.84 -0.19
CA THR A 74 7.08 6.38 0.01
C THR A 74 7.61 6.82 1.38
N ALA A 75 7.38 8.09 1.76
CA ALA A 75 7.81 8.61 3.06
C ALA A 75 7.16 7.87 4.24
N GLU A 76 5.86 7.58 4.15
CA GLU A 76 5.14 6.83 5.19
C GLU A 76 5.67 5.39 5.33
N VAL A 77 5.96 4.73 4.21
CA VAL A 77 6.55 3.38 4.20
C VAL A 77 7.95 3.37 4.85
N GLU A 78 8.79 4.36 4.57
CA GLU A 78 10.09 4.51 5.22
C GLU A 78 9.96 4.74 6.74
N GLY A 79 8.96 5.51 7.17
CA GLY A 79 8.63 5.69 8.59
C GLY A 79 8.21 4.37 9.26
N LEU A 80 7.34 3.59 8.61
CA LEU A 80 6.93 2.27 9.09
C LEU A 80 8.12 1.31 9.19
N ARG A 81 9.01 1.27 8.19
CA ARG A 81 10.24 0.47 8.23
C ARG A 81 11.13 0.87 9.40
N THR A 82 11.39 2.16 9.56
CA THR A 82 12.27 2.68 10.62
C THR A 82 11.75 2.27 12.00
N SER A 83 10.45 2.43 12.24
CA SER A 83 9.84 2.00 13.51
C SER A 83 9.85 0.48 13.70
N LEU A 84 9.73 -0.32 12.64
CA LEU A 84 9.81 -1.78 12.71
C LEU A 84 11.21 -2.25 13.12
N VAL A 85 12.25 -1.64 12.56
CA VAL A 85 13.65 -1.97 12.87
C VAL A 85 13.99 -1.63 14.31
N ALA A 86 13.51 -0.50 14.83
CA ALA A 86 13.68 -0.13 16.24
C ALA A 86 13.10 -1.18 17.21
N VAL A 87 11.95 -1.78 16.90
CA VAL A 87 11.36 -2.87 17.69
C VAL A 87 12.23 -4.13 17.65
N ALA A 88 12.85 -4.42 16.50
CA ALA A 88 13.72 -5.57 16.36
C ALA A 88 15.03 -5.42 17.15
N ASP A 89 15.54 -4.20 17.27
CA ASP A 89 16.76 -3.90 18.03
C ASP A 89 16.53 -3.87 19.55
N GLY A 90 15.30 -3.58 19.99
CA GLY A 90 14.91 -3.59 21.40
C GLY A 90 14.83 -4.98 22.07
N GLY A 91 15.33 -6.04 21.41
CA GLY A 91 15.38 -7.40 21.97
C GLY A 91 14.07 -8.18 21.89
N GLY A 92 13.08 -7.70 21.14
CA GLY A 92 11.85 -8.45 20.88
C GLY A 92 12.16 -9.77 20.16
N GLY A 93 11.71 -10.90 20.73
CA GLY A 93 11.86 -12.22 20.10
C GLY A 93 11.23 -12.30 18.70
N GLY A 94 11.57 -13.34 17.92
CA GLY A 94 11.12 -13.50 16.53
C GLY A 94 9.62 -13.31 16.32
N GLY A 95 8.77 -13.90 17.17
CA GLY A 95 7.33 -13.71 17.10
C GLY A 95 6.84 -12.28 17.37
N ALA A 96 7.54 -11.50 18.20
CA ALA A 96 7.20 -10.08 18.43
C ALA A 96 7.46 -9.25 17.18
N PHE A 97 8.60 -9.48 16.53
CA PHE A 97 8.92 -8.86 15.25
C PHE A 97 7.88 -9.18 14.17
N LEU A 98 7.47 -10.46 14.03
CA LEU A 98 6.48 -10.86 13.03
C LEU A 98 5.10 -10.24 13.28
N ARG A 99 4.68 -10.14 14.55
CA ARG A 99 3.42 -9.47 14.91
C ARG A 99 3.44 -7.99 14.56
N GLU A 100 4.54 -7.31 14.85
CA GLU A 100 4.71 -5.89 14.51
C GLU A 100 4.71 -5.68 12.99
N LEU A 101 5.42 -6.54 12.24
CA LEU A 101 5.42 -6.50 10.77
C LEU A 101 4.01 -6.64 10.20
N LEU A 102 3.21 -7.59 10.68
CA LEU A 102 1.83 -7.79 10.23
C LEU A 102 0.91 -6.62 10.62
N SER A 103 1.09 -6.06 11.82
CA SER A 103 0.33 -4.89 12.28
C SER A 103 0.58 -3.70 11.35
N LYS A 104 1.84 -3.43 11.01
CA LYS A 104 2.21 -2.35 10.08
C LYS A 104 1.77 -2.63 8.64
N TRP A 105 1.83 -3.88 8.19
CA TRP A 105 1.29 -4.27 6.89
C TRP A 105 -0.21 -3.98 6.79
N ARG A 106 -0.98 -4.36 7.82
CA ARG A 106 -2.42 -4.07 7.86
C ARG A 106 -2.67 -2.55 7.78
N ARG A 107 -2.00 -1.77 8.62
CA ARG A 107 -2.08 -0.29 8.61
C ARG A 107 -1.78 0.27 7.21
N HIS A 108 -0.71 -0.21 6.58
CA HIS A 108 -0.32 0.20 5.23
C HIS A 108 -1.41 -0.13 4.20
N THR A 109 -1.95 -1.34 4.22
CA THR A 109 -3.01 -1.74 3.26
C THR A 109 -4.31 -0.97 3.44
N GLU A 110 -4.72 -0.70 4.68
CA GLU A 110 -5.89 0.12 5.00
C GLU A 110 -5.68 1.56 4.53
N ALA A 111 -4.50 2.13 4.79
CA ALA A 111 -4.15 3.47 4.35
C ALA A 111 -4.13 3.60 2.82
N VAL A 112 -3.52 2.65 2.11
CA VAL A 112 -3.50 2.62 0.64
C VAL A 112 -4.91 2.55 0.06
N ALA A 113 -5.82 1.78 0.67
CA ALA A 113 -7.22 1.73 0.26
C ALA A 113 -7.92 3.09 0.43
N ALA A 114 -7.75 3.74 1.58
CA ALA A 114 -8.31 5.08 1.82
C ALA A 114 -7.75 6.14 0.86
N VAL A 115 -6.44 6.08 0.56
CA VAL A 115 -5.81 6.99 -0.42
C VAL A 115 -6.37 6.73 -1.82
N ARG A 116 -6.56 5.47 -2.21
CA ARG A 116 -7.18 5.11 -3.50
C ARG A 116 -8.59 5.68 -3.64
N ASP A 117 -9.39 5.63 -2.58
CA ASP A 117 -10.74 6.21 -2.58
C ASP A 117 -10.69 7.74 -2.69
N MET A 118 -9.77 8.38 -1.96
CA MET A 118 -9.52 9.82 -2.04
C MET A 118 -9.11 10.27 -3.46
N VAL A 119 -8.26 9.50 -4.15
CA VAL A 119 -7.75 9.84 -5.48
C VAL A 119 -8.47 9.11 -6.63
N MET A 120 -9.67 8.58 -6.38
CA MET A 120 -10.41 7.72 -7.30
C MET A 120 -10.53 8.27 -8.72
N TYR A 121 -10.74 9.59 -8.89
CA TYR A 121 -10.84 10.20 -10.22
C TYR A 121 -9.51 10.12 -10.98
N MET A 122 -8.38 10.42 -10.31
CA MET A 122 -7.04 10.28 -10.87
C MET A 122 -6.76 8.84 -11.28
N GLU A 123 -7.13 7.89 -10.44
CA GLU A 123 -6.96 6.45 -10.67
C GLU A 123 -7.71 5.97 -11.92
N ARG A 124 -8.96 6.41 -12.10
CA ARG A 124 -9.82 5.99 -13.22
C ARG A 124 -9.56 6.73 -14.53
N THR A 125 -8.90 7.88 -14.48
CA THR A 125 -8.69 8.72 -15.67
C THR A 125 -7.21 8.84 -16.02
N PHE A 126 -6.45 9.60 -15.22
CA PHE A 126 -5.05 9.91 -15.46
C PHE A 126 -4.18 8.64 -15.48
N VAL A 127 -4.28 7.80 -14.44
CA VAL A 127 -3.47 6.59 -14.32
C VAL A 127 -3.70 5.64 -15.51
N VAL A 128 -4.96 5.43 -15.89
CA VAL A 128 -5.33 4.61 -17.06
C VAL A 128 -4.80 5.23 -18.36
N THR A 129 -5.05 6.53 -18.58
CA THR A 129 -4.69 7.24 -19.81
C THR A 129 -3.19 7.22 -20.08
N TYR A 130 -2.40 7.44 -19.03
CA TYR A 130 -0.93 7.52 -19.11
C TYR A 130 -0.23 6.22 -18.72
N ARG A 131 -0.97 5.12 -18.53
CA ARG A 131 -0.45 3.79 -18.18
C ARG A 131 0.49 3.81 -16.97
N LYS A 132 0.14 4.60 -15.95
CA LYS A 132 0.86 4.65 -14.69
C LYS A 132 0.55 3.40 -13.85
N VAL A 133 1.40 3.13 -12.87
CA VAL A 133 1.14 2.09 -11.86
C VAL A 133 -0.03 2.57 -10.99
N SER A 134 -1.04 1.72 -10.80
CA SER A 134 -2.18 2.02 -9.91
C SER A 134 -1.72 2.30 -8.48
N VAL A 135 -2.46 3.11 -7.72
CA VAL A 135 -2.13 3.38 -6.31
C VAL A 135 -2.11 2.09 -5.49
N GLN A 136 -3.02 1.16 -5.80
CA GLN A 136 -3.04 -0.17 -5.18
C GLN A 136 -1.74 -0.95 -5.44
N GLU A 137 -1.31 -1.04 -6.70
CA GLU A 137 -0.10 -1.76 -7.09
C GLU A 137 1.16 -1.05 -6.57
N LEU A 138 1.16 0.29 -6.57
CA LEU A 138 2.24 1.11 -6.01
C LEU A 138 2.40 0.82 -4.52
N GLY A 139 1.30 0.75 -3.76
CA GLY A 139 1.34 0.41 -2.34
C GLY A 139 1.98 -0.96 -2.09
N VAL A 140 1.66 -1.98 -2.90
CA VAL A 140 2.28 -3.31 -2.80
C VAL A 140 3.77 -3.26 -3.14
N LYS A 141 4.16 -2.54 -4.20
CA LYS A 141 5.58 -2.36 -4.59
C LYS A 141 6.40 -1.65 -3.52
N LEU A 142 5.88 -0.55 -2.97
CA LEU A 142 6.54 0.21 -1.92
C LEU A 142 6.77 -0.64 -0.68
N TRP A 143 5.77 -1.41 -0.25
CA TRP A 143 5.95 -2.31 0.90
C TRP A 143 6.97 -3.42 0.61
N ARG A 144 6.87 -4.04 -0.56
CA ARG A 144 7.77 -5.12 -0.97
C ARG A 144 9.22 -4.66 -1.00
N ASP A 145 9.48 -3.57 -1.71
CA ASP A 145 10.83 -3.12 -2.04
C ASP A 145 11.41 -2.25 -0.91
N GLY A 146 10.58 -1.40 -0.31
CA GLY A 146 10.95 -0.51 0.78
C GLY A 146 11.01 -1.20 2.13
N VAL A 147 10.11 -2.15 2.46
CA VAL A 147 10.09 -2.80 3.79
C VAL A 147 10.62 -4.22 3.72
N VAL A 148 9.95 -5.13 2.99
CA VAL A 148 10.24 -6.56 3.13
C VAL A 148 11.60 -6.93 2.54
N CYS A 149 11.95 -6.39 1.38
CA CYS A 149 13.21 -6.65 0.67
C CYS A 149 14.34 -5.69 1.06
N SER A 150 14.14 -4.85 2.08
CA SER A 150 15.19 -3.96 2.56
C SER A 150 16.33 -4.76 3.20
N GLY A 151 17.54 -4.20 3.17
CA GLY A 151 18.75 -4.87 3.67
C GLY A 151 18.74 -5.15 5.17
N ASP A 152 17.91 -4.44 5.93
CA ASP A 152 17.78 -4.54 7.38
C ASP A 152 16.59 -5.39 7.86
N VAL A 153 15.49 -5.47 7.10
CA VAL A 153 14.29 -6.24 7.46
C VAL A 153 14.36 -7.66 6.92
N MET A 154 14.78 -7.87 5.66
CA MET A 154 14.80 -9.20 5.03
C MET A 154 15.56 -10.25 5.85
N PRO A 155 16.79 -9.99 6.35
CA PRO A 155 17.52 -10.97 7.15
C PRO A 155 16.81 -11.29 8.48
N ARG A 156 16.20 -10.29 9.12
CA ARG A 156 15.47 -10.44 10.39
C ARG A 156 14.19 -11.24 10.21
N LEU A 157 13.47 -10.98 9.12
CA LEU A 157 12.27 -11.71 8.74
C LEU A 157 12.56 -13.19 8.48
N VAL A 158 13.63 -13.50 7.73
CA VAL A 158 14.06 -14.88 7.49
C VAL A 158 14.38 -15.58 8.81
N GLU A 159 15.13 -14.95 9.71
CA GLU A 159 15.49 -15.55 11.00
C GLU A 159 14.29 -15.70 11.93
N ALA A 160 13.39 -14.73 11.98
CA ALA A 160 12.17 -14.79 12.79
C ALA A 160 11.25 -15.92 12.33
N VAL A 161 11.03 -16.05 11.01
CA VAL A 161 10.27 -17.15 10.41
C VAL A 161 10.92 -18.50 10.70
N ARG A 162 12.25 -18.58 10.59
CA ARG A 162 12.99 -19.82 10.89
C ARG A 162 12.81 -20.25 12.34
N ARG A 163 12.87 -19.32 13.29
CA ARG A 163 12.68 -19.58 14.72
C ARG A 163 11.27 -20.05 15.02
N GLU A 164 10.25 -19.38 14.49
CA GLU A 164 8.87 -19.80 14.73
C GLU A 164 8.56 -21.19 14.16
N ARG A 165 9.09 -21.50 12.98
CA ARG A 165 8.97 -22.84 12.39
C ARG A 165 9.69 -23.93 13.18
N ALA A 166 10.74 -23.58 13.92
CA ALA A 166 11.44 -24.51 14.78
C ALA A 166 10.75 -24.70 16.14
N ALA A 167 10.02 -23.68 16.60
CA ALA A 167 9.30 -23.69 17.87
C ALA A 167 7.97 -24.46 17.81
N ALA A 168 7.34 -24.56 16.63
CA ALA A 168 6.04 -25.20 16.46
C ALA A 168 6.05 -26.26 15.35
N ALA A 169 5.44 -27.42 15.63
CA ALA A 169 5.26 -28.49 14.65
C ALA A 169 4.29 -28.08 13.52
N GLU A 170 3.30 -27.26 13.84
CA GLU A 170 2.27 -26.78 12.91
C GLU A 170 2.24 -25.24 12.81
N PRO A 171 1.86 -24.68 11.66
CA PRO A 171 1.70 -23.24 11.48
C PRO A 171 0.52 -22.70 12.29
N GLY A 172 0.81 -21.84 13.26
CA GLY A 172 -0.21 -21.01 13.92
C GLY A 172 -0.67 -19.82 13.07
N GLU A 173 -1.64 -19.08 13.58
CA GLU A 173 -2.25 -17.90 12.94
C GLU A 173 -1.22 -16.86 12.49
N LEU A 174 -0.21 -16.58 13.33
CA LEU A 174 0.88 -15.64 13.03
C LEU A 174 1.59 -16.01 11.72
N MET A 175 1.91 -17.29 11.56
CA MET A 175 2.66 -17.77 10.41
C MET A 175 1.80 -17.88 9.15
N ALA A 176 0.49 -18.15 9.30
CA ALA A 176 -0.47 -18.03 8.22
C ALA A 176 -0.57 -16.57 7.71
N GLY A 177 -0.66 -15.60 8.62
CA GLY A 177 -0.70 -14.18 8.26
C GLY A 177 0.57 -13.70 7.54
N VAL A 178 1.75 -14.14 7.99
CA VAL A 178 3.03 -13.85 7.31
C VAL A 178 3.05 -14.46 5.90
N ALA A 179 2.60 -15.71 5.75
CA ALA A 179 2.55 -16.37 4.45
C ALA A 179 1.58 -15.68 3.48
N GLU A 180 0.41 -15.25 3.97
CA GLU A 180 -0.56 -14.49 3.18
C GLU A 180 0.03 -13.15 2.70
N MET A 181 0.64 -12.38 3.62
CA MET A 181 1.32 -11.14 3.27
C MET A 181 2.36 -11.38 2.18
N LEU A 182 3.28 -12.34 2.36
CA LEU A 182 4.34 -12.63 1.40
C LEU A 182 3.81 -13.05 0.02
N THR A 183 2.67 -13.76 -0.01
CA THR A 183 2.01 -14.14 -1.26
C THR A 183 1.52 -12.91 -2.02
N LYS A 184 0.92 -11.94 -1.33
CA LYS A 184 0.52 -10.66 -1.94
C LYS A 184 1.70 -9.86 -2.50
N LEU A 185 2.91 -10.07 -1.98
CA LEU A 185 4.15 -9.43 -2.47
C LEU A 185 4.81 -10.19 -3.64
N GLY A 186 4.40 -11.44 -3.87
CA GLY A 186 4.79 -12.27 -5.00
C GLY A 186 5.66 -13.49 -4.64
N ASP A 187 5.57 -14.51 -5.50
CA ASP A 187 6.18 -15.84 -5.29
C ASP A 187 7.68 -15.80 -5.02
N LYS A 188 8.42 -14.89 -5.66
CA LYS A 188 9.86 -14.74 -5.44
C LYS A 188 10.15 -14.37 -3.98
N VAL A 189 9.40 -13.43 -3.42
CA VAL A 189 9.58 -12.95 -2.03
C VAL A 189 9.18 -14.04 -1.05
N LEU A 190 8.03 -14.69 -1.29
CA LEU A 190 7.59 -15.86 -0.53
C LEU A 190 8.67 -16.94 -0.51
N SER A 191 9.20 -17.32 -1.67
CA SER A 191 10.24 -18.34 -1.77
C SER A 191 11.51 -17.91 -1.04
N GLN A 192 11.94 -16.66 -1.12
CA GLN A 192 13.15 -16.19 -0.47
C GLN A 192 13.06 -16.25 1.06
N VAL A 193 11.90 -15.89 1.63
CA VAL A 193 11.68 -15.90 3.08
C VAL A 193 11.43 -17.32 3.60
N MET A 194 10.67 -18.12 2.84
CA MET A 194 10.25 -19.45 3.29
C MET A 194 11.27 -20.56 2.95
N THR A 195 12.19 -20.31 2.02
CA THR A 195 13.14 -21.31 1.52
C THR A 195 14.55 -21.04 2.04
N ARG A 196 14.92 -21.69 3.15
CA ARG A 196 16.26 -22.23 3.40
C ARG A 196 16.26 -23.18 4.62
N ARG A 197 16.59 -24.45 4.32
CA ARG A 197 16.89 -25.63 5.16
C ARG A 197 16.13 -25.80 6.50
N LEU A 198 15.00 -26.51 6.43
CA LEU A 198 14.72 -27.54 7.43
C LEU A 198 15.32 -28.86 6.90
N SER A 199 16.58 -29.13 7.26
CA SER A 199 17.09 -30.50 7.18
C SER A 199 16.47 -31.30 8.34
N THR A 200 15.20 -31.69 8.23
CA THR A 200 14.66 -32.88 8.93
C THR A 200 13.23 -33.21 8.51
N THR A 201 13.03 -34.49 8.27
CA THR A 201 12.00 -35.21 7.49
C THR A 201 10.54 -35.09 7.96
N ILE A 202 10.21 -34.35 9.02
CA ILE A 202 8.88 -34.44 9.66
C ILE A 202 8.06 -33.13 9.60
N VAL A 203 8.70 -31.96 9.61
CA VAL A 203 7.99 -30.65 9.63
C VAL A 203 7.57 -30.17 8.22
N ALA A 204 8.12 -30.76 7.17
CA ALA A 204 7.93 -30.28 5.79
C ALA A 204 6.50 -30.42 5.19
N PRO A 205 5.70 -31.47 5.46
CA PRO A 205 4.45 -31.70 4.73
C PRO A 205 3.32 -30.69 5.07
N VAL A 206 3.11 -30.41 6.36
CA VAL A 206 2.03 -29.51 6.82
C VAL A 206 2.28 -28.08 6.34
N TRP A 207 3.51 -27.60 6.50
CA TRP A 207 3.92 -26.29 6.02
C TRP A 207 3.87 -26.19 4.51
N ARG A 208 4.25 -27.25 3.77
CA ARG A 208 4.11 -27.31 2.31
C ARG A 208 2.65 -27.23 1.87
N SER A 209 1.73 -27.88 2.60
CA SER A 209 0.29 -27.80 2.32
C SER A 209 -0.24 -26.38 2.47
N LEU A 210 0.14 -25.67 3.55
CA LEU A 210 -0.21 -24.26 3.75
C LEU A 210 0.26 -23.41 2.55
N TYR A 211 1.51 -23.55 2.12
CA TYR A 211 2.05 -22.76 1.01
C TYR A 211 1.43 -23.12 -0.34
N GLN A 212 1.12 -24.39 -0.59
CA GLN A 212 0.43 -24.83 -1.80
C GLN A 212 -1.04 -24.38 -1.83
N SER A 213 -1.70 -24.33 -0.68
CA SER A 213 -3.07 -23.82 -0.56
C SER A 213 -3.12 -22.32 -0.86
N ILE A 214 -2.23 -21.54 -0.25
CA ILE A 214 -2.17 -20.08 -0.42
C ILE A 214 -1.81 -19.68 -1.86
N SER A 215 -0.84 -20.36 -2.49
CA SER A 215 -0.46 -20.08 -3.89
C SER A 215 -1.55 -20.45 -4.91
N ARG A 216 -2.37 -21.47 -4.64
CA ARG A 216 -3.49 -21.86 -5.52
C ARG A 216 -4.70 -20.93 -5.41
N GLY A 217 -4.88 -20.26 -4.28
CA GLY A 217 -5.98 -19.30 -4.08
C GLY A 217 -5.88 -18.02 -4.94
N HIS A 218 -4.69 -17.70 -5.47
CA HIS A 218 -4.43 -16.45 -6.19
C HIS A 218 -4.59 -16.52 -7.72
N PHE A 219 -4.96 -17.67 -8.29
CA PHE A 219 -5.21 -17.82 -9.73
C PHE A 219 -6.67 -17.60 -10.15
N ASN A 220 -7.56 -17.28 -9.21
CA ASN A 220 -8.99 -17.05 -9.48
C ASN A 220 -9.50 -15.75 -8.86
N LEU A 221 -8.93 -14.59 -9.21
CA LEU A 221 -9.57 -13.27 -9.08
C LEU A 221 -9.00 -12.30 -10.13
#